data_AF-A0A946VWL3-F1
#
_entry.id   AF-A0A946VWL3-F1
#
_cell.length_a   1.000
_cell.length_b   1.000
_cell.length_c   1.000
_cell.angle_alpha   90.00
_cell.angle_beta   90.00
_cell.angle_gamma   90.00
#
_symmetry.space_group_name_H-M   'P 1'
#
loop_
_entity.id
_entity.type
_entity.pdbx_description
1 polymer ?
#
loop_
_entity_poly.entity_id
_entity_poly.type
_entity_poly.pdbx_seq_one_letter_code
_entity_poly.pdbx_strand_id
1 'polypeptide(L)'
;FNSYNSLNMHQHKYLVNDVLKGELGFAGVVLTDWNGGIRFGEPHTVINAGIDIAMQPGNHADFINKLRESVLDNTVPMSRIDDAVRRILTLKFELGLFSDPFGKQEFIEHIGSEPHRAVARQAVRESLVLLKSENDTLPLKRDDRIAVVGEHADNSGLLSGGWTIRWQGVKENYRGATTILQPIKSAGRRVYSAENGCYKGMPAKKVVVVVGEQPYAEGFGDSDQLYLSDQHKAYIRDCKALGKQVVTVLISGRALLIEDELKHSDAFIAAWLPGSEGDGVADFLFARKGFKPVGKSPYSWPKQYGDVPLAADAEHALFKFGYGLEDY
;
A
#
# COMPACT_ATOMS: atom_id res chain seq x y z
N PHE A 1 5.65 -8.01 15.42
CA PHE A 1 5.10 -9.39 15.49
C PHE A 1 6.15 -10.48 15.29
N ASN A 2 7.10 -10.31 14.37
CA ASN A 2 8.11 -11.32 14.05
C ASN A 2 9.02 -11.68 15.24
N SER A 3 9.81 -12.74 15.03
CA SER A 3 10.92 -13.12 15.90
C SER A 3 12.25 -12.87 15.18
N TYR A 4 13.31 -12.66 15.96
CA TYR A 4 14.69 -12.66 15.50
C TYR A 4 15.47 -13.70 16.31
N ASN A 5 16.15 -14.62 15.63
CA ASN A 5 16.79 -15.79 16.26
C ASN A 5 15.87 -16.52 17.26
N SER A 6 14.63 -16.76 16.82
CA SER A 6 13.55 -17.43 17.58
C SER A 6 12.99 -16.67 18.80
N LEU A 7 13.53 -15.49 19.16
CA LEU A 7 12.97 -14.65 20.22
C LEU A 7 12.01 -13.62 19.63
N ASN A 8 10.78 -13.55 20.16
CA ASN A 8 9.81 -12.55 19.70
C ASN A 8 10.31 -11.13 19.98
N MET A 9 10.14 -10.21 19.04
CA MET A 9 10.58 -8.83 19.19
C MET A 9 9.99 -8.12 20.42
N HIS A 10 8.77 -8.49 20.86
CA HIS A 10 8.15 -7.92 22.06
C HIS A 10 8.85 -8.31 23.36
N GLN A 11 9.65 -9.37 23.36
CA GLN A 11 10.44 -9.83 24.51
C GLN A 11 11.94 -9.59 24.31
N HIS A 12 12.34 -8.93 23.21
CA HIS A 12 13.73 -8.89 22.80
C HIS A 12 14.51 -7.75 23.46
N LYS A 13 14.83 -7.89 24.76
CA LYS A 13 15.51 -6.88 25.57
C LYS A 13 16.74 -6.26 24.90
N TYR A 14 17.61 -7.07 24.31
CA TYR A 14 18.82 -6.55 23.65
C TYR A 14 18.49 -5.54 22.54
N LEU A 15 17.58 -5.85 21.62
CA LEU A 15 17.24 -4.94 20.52
C LEU A 15 16.37 -3.75 20.97
N VAL A 16 15.41 -3.99 21.89
CA VAL A 16 14.46 -2.95 22.31
C VAL A 16 15.05 -1.99 23.34
N ASN A 17 15.83 -2.49 24.29
CA ASN A 17 16.40 -1.68 25.36
C ASN A 17 17.84 -1.32 25.07
N ASP A 18 18.71 -2.31 24.85
CA ASP A 18 20.15 -2.06 24.82
C ASP A 18 20.56 -1.35 23.52
N VAL A 19 20.04 -1.78 22.36
CA VAL A 19 20.28 -1.13 21.07
C VAL A 19 19.41 0.11 20.89
N LEU A 20 18.08 0.00 20.90
CA LEU A 20 17.21 1.13 20.57
C LEU A 20 17.30 2.27 21.60
N LYS A 21 17.16 1.98 22.90
CA LYS A 21 17.20 3.03 23.94
C LYS A 21 18.63 3.38 24.35
N GLY A 22 19.52 2.39 24.43
CA GLY A 22 20.92 2.57 24.83
C GLY A 22 21.78 3.13 23.70
N GLU A 23 22.13 2.30 22.72
CA GLU A 23 23.08 2.64 21.66
C GLU A 23 22.56 3.75 20.72
N LEU A 24 21.31 3.65 20.25
CA LEU A 24 20.69 4.64 19.37
C LEU A 24 20.12 5.86 20.12
N GLY A 25 20.07 5.80 21.45
CA GLY A 25 19.64 6.92 22.28
C GLY A 25 18.16 7.30 22.15
N PHE A 26 17.28 6.37 21.76
CA PHE A 26 15.85 6.67 21.59
C PHE A 26 15.21 7.10 22.92
N ALA A 27 14.84 8.37 23.00
CA ALA A 27 14.23 8.99 24.19
C ALA A 27 12.69 8.91 24.21
N GLY A 28 12.07 8.44 23.12
CA GLY A 28 10.61 8.34 23.01
C GLY A 28 10.01 7.14 23.75
N VAL A 29 8.79 6.80 23.33
CA VAL A 29 7.96 5.72 23.89
C VAL A 29 7.95 4.53 22.95
N VAL A 30 8.23 3.33 23.48
CA VAL A 30 8.09 2.06 22.75
C VAL A 30 6.75 1.43 23.11
N LEU A 31 5.92 1.12 22.12
CA LEU A 31 4.66 0.39 22.33
C LEU A 31 4.67 -0.98 21.68
N THR A 32 3.87 -1.91 22.21
CA THR A 32 3.58 -3.17 21.52
C THR A 32 2.66 -2.95 20.33
N ASP A 33 2.67 -3.91 19.41
CA ASP A 33 1.60 -4.05 18.42
C ASP A 33 0.31 -4.63 19.07
N TRP A 34 -0.76 -4.78 18.28
CA TRP A 34 -2.08 -5.21 18.72
C TRP A 34 -2.05 -6.51 19.53
N ASN A 35 -2.50 -6.44 20.78
CA ASN A 35 -2.52 -7.54 21.75
C ASN A 35 -1.11 -8.06 22.14
N GLY A 36 -0.05 -7.33 21.79
CA GLY A 36 1.34 -7.79 21.90
C GLY A 36 1.84 -7.98 23.33
N GLY A 37 1.16 -7.38 24.33
CA GLY A 37 1.54 -7.46 25.74
C GLY A 37 1.25 -8.80 26.43
N ILE A 38 0.40 -9.66 25.85
CA ILE A 38 0.10 -11.00 26.37
C ILE A 38 0.29 -12.06 25.28
N ARG A 39 0.02 -11.73 24.02
CA ARG A 39 0.02 -12.71 22.93
C ARG A 39 1.37 -13.38 22.71
N PHE A 40 2.47 -12.68 22.98
CA PHE A 40 3.81 -13.15 22.65
C PHE A 40 4.70 -13.43 23.85
N GLY A 41 4.20 -13.33 25.07
CA GLY A 41 4.96 -13.50 26.30
C GLY A 41 4.17 -13.04 27.51
N GLU A 42 4.70 -13.32 28.70
CA GLU A 42 4.11 -12.82 29.94
C GLU A 42 4.30 -11.30 30.05
N PRO A 43 3.36 -10.56 30.67
CA PRO A 43 3.46 -9.10 30.80
C PRO A 43 4.79 -8.61 31.36
N HIS A 44 5.37 -9.32 32.34
CA HIS A 44 6.65 -8.96 32.91
C HIS A 44 7.82 -9.11 31.93
N THR A 45 7.82 -10.13 31.06
CA THR A 45 8.90 -10.30 30.08
C THR A 45 8.85 -9.20 29.02
N VAL A 46 7.64 -8.84 28.59
CA VAL A 46 7.42 -7.75 27.63
C VAL A 46 7.85 -6.39 28.21
N ILE A 47 7.43 -6.07 29.44
CA ILE A 47 7.81 -4.80 30.08
C ILE A 47 9.30 -4.74 30.43
N ASN A 48 9.90 -5.83 30.91
CA ASN A 48 11.34 -5.90 31.18
C ASN A 48 12.19 -5.85 29.90
N ALA A 49 11.63 -6.18 28.73
CA ALA A 49 12.32 -6.02 27.45
C ALA A 49 12.50 -4.55 27.03
N GLY A 50 11.82 -3.61 27.69
CA GLY A 50 11.94 -2.18 27.39
C GLY A 50 10.67 -1.55 26.80
N ILE A 51 9.58 -2.30 26.66
CA ILE A 51 8.28 -1.77 26.23
C ILE A 51 7.72 -0.81 27.28
N ASP A 52 7.16 0.31 26.83
CA ASP A 52 6.59 1.36 27.69
C ASP A 52 5.05 1.29 27.72
N ILE A 53 4.40 1.03 26.58
CA ILE A 53 2.94 0.88 26.46
C ILE A 53 2.60 -0.50 25.87
N ALA A 54 1.71 -1.24 26.53
CA ALA A 54 1.11 -2.44 25.95
C ALA A 54 -0.24 -2.10 25.29
N MET A 55 -0.34 -2.31 23.98
CA MET A 55 -1.59 -2.19 23.23
C MET A 55 -2.47 -3.42 23.50
N GLN A 56 -3.43 -3.28 24.41
CA GLN A 56 -4.31 -4.36 24.89
C GLN A 56 -5.79 -4.04 24.70
N PRO A 57 -6.29 -4.13 23.45
CA PRO A 57 -7.68 -3.85 23.16
C PRO A 57 -8.57 -4.98 23.70
N GLY A 58 -9.43 -4.64 24.66
CA GLY A 58 -10.43 -5.56 25.23
C GLY A 58 -9.94 -6.50 26.35
N ASN A 59 -8.63 -6.66 26.57
CA ASN A 59 -8.06 -7.54 27.61
C ASN A 59 -7.08 -6.82 28.57
N HIS A 60 -7.12 -5.49 28.62
CA HIS A 60 -6.25 -4.68 29.47
C HIS A 60 -6.32 -5.05 30.97
N ALA A 61 -7.47 -5.50 31.49
CA ALA A 61 -7.60 -5.87 32.90
C ALA A 61 -6.71 -7.06 33.28
N ASP A 62 -6.63 -8.09 32.42
CA ASP A 62 -5.74 -9.24 32.63
C ASP A 62 -4.27 -8.81 32.62
N PHE A 63 -3.89 -7.98 31.64
CA PHE A 63 -2.55 -7.44 31.54
C PHE A 63 -2.16 -6.64 32.79
N ILE A 64 -3.05 -5.75 33.26
CA ILE A 64 -2.81 -4.91 34.44
C ILE A 64 -2.64 -5.78 35.70
N ASN A 65 -3.50 -6.78 35.91
CA ASN A 65 -3.42 -7.64 37.09
C ASN A 65 -2.11 -8.43 37.12
N LYS A 66 -1.75 -9.09 36.02
CA LYS A 66 -0.49 -9.85 35.91
C LYS A 66 0.74 -8.96 36.07
N LEU A 67 0.76 -7.79 35.42
CA LEU A 67 1.87 -6.86 35.57
C LEU A 67 1.97 -6.35 37.02
N ARG A 68 0.85 -6.06 37.67
CA ARG A 68 0.82 -5.64 39.08
C ARG A 68 1.40 -6.71 39.99
N GLU A 69 1.02 -7.98 39.80
CA GLU A 69 1.60 -9.10 40.56
C GLU A 69 3.11 -9.16 40.39
N SER A 70 3.60 -9.05 39.15
CA SER A 70 5.03 -9.04 38.84
C SER A 70 5.77 -7.81 39.39
N VAL A 71 5.09 -6.69 39.64
CA VAL A 71 5.70 -5.55 40.32
C VAL A 71 5.74 -5.78 41.84
N LEU A 72 4.68 -6.36 42.42
CA LEU A 72 4.59 -6.65 43.86
C LEU A 72 5.61 -7.70 44.30
N ASP A 73 5.91 -8.68 43.46
CA ASP A 73 6.91 -9.71 43.74
C ASP A 73 8.35 -9.32 43.31
N ASN A 74 8.52 -8.12 42.74
CA ASN A 74 9.78 -7.57 42.20
C ASN A 74 10.33 -8.24 40.92
N THR A 75 9.56 -9.10 40.24
CA THR A 75 9.91 -9.60 38.90
C THR A 75 10.08 -8.46 37.89
N VAL A 76 9.27 -7.40 38.02
CA VAL A 76 9.44 -6.11 37.33
C VAL A 76 9.85 -5.08 38.37
N PRO A 77 11.06 -4.51 38.29
CA PRO A 77 11.48 -3.50 39.26
C PRO A 77 10.70 -2.20 39.04
N MET A 78 10.37 -1.49 40.13
CA MET A 78 9.69 -0.18 40.05
C MET A 78 10.45 0.83 39.19
N SER A 79 11.79 0.77 39.12
CA SER A 79 12.59 1.61 38.22
C SER A 79 12.25 1.42 36.74
N ARG A 80 11.83 0.22 36.33
CA ARG A 80 11.35 -0.04 34.96
C ARG A 80 10.00 0.62 34.71
N ILE A 81 9.10 0.56 35.69
CA ILE A 81 7.81 1.25 35.64
C ILE A 81 8.01 2.76 35.58
N ASP A 82 8.91 3.31 36.41
CA ASP A 82 9.23 4.74 36.43
C ASP A 82 9.84 5.20 35.10
N ASP A 83 10.72 4.41 34.47
CA ASP A 83 11.22 4.72 33.12
C ASP A 83 10.10 4.77 32.07
N ALA A 84 9.25 3.74 32.03
CA ALA A 84 8.12 3.68 31.09
C ALA A 84 7.17 4.87 31.29
N VAL A 85 6.74 5.12 32.52
CA VAL A 85 5.81 6.20 32.86
C VAL A 85 6.45 7.56 32.59
N ARG A 86 7.73 7.75 32.91
CA ARG A 86 8.44 9.01 32.60
C ARG A 86 8.42 9.30 31.10
N ARG A 87 8.75 8.33 30.24
CA ARG A 87 8.70 8.50 28.78
C ARG A 87 7.30 8.85 28.28
N ILE A 88 6.27 8.16 28.78
CA ILE A 88 4.87 8.41 28.42
C ILE A 88 4.44 9.81 28.84
N LEU A 89 4.73 10.20 30.07
CA LEU A 89 4.35 11.51 30.59
C LEU A 89 5.11 12.62 29.88
N THR A 90 6.42 12.47 29.67
CA THR A 90 7.22 13.42 28.89
C THR A 90 6.60 13.66 27.52
N LEU A 91 6.30 12.59 26.76
CA LEU A 91 5.65 12.72 25.45
C LEU A 91 4.30 13.44 25.53
N LYS A 92 3.47 13.11 26.54
CA LYS A 92 2.17 13.79 26.74
C LYS A 92 2.33 15.28 27.07
N PHE A 93 3.34 15.66 27.84
CA PHE A 93 3.65 17.06 28.14
C PHE A 93 4.19 17.80 26.91
N GLU A 94 5.11 17.20 26.16
CA GLU A 94 5.68 17.76 24.92
C GLU A 94 4.62 17.99 23.84
N LEU A 95 3.65 17.07 23.72
CA LEU A 95 2.50 17.21 22.82
C LEU A 95 1.45 18.22 23.32
N GLY A 96 1.64 18.80 24.52
CA GLY A 96 0.69 19.76 25.09
C GLY A 96 -0.63 19.15 25.55
N LEU A 97 -0.75 17.82 25.65
CA LEU A 97 -2.02 17.14 25.97
C LEU A 97 -2.57 17.48 27.36
N PHE A 98 -1.71 17.92 28.29
CA PHE A 98 -2.17 18.42 29.60
C PHE A 98 -2.73 19.84 29.54
N SER A 99 -2.32 20.63 28.54
CA SER A 99 -2.83 21.98 28.32
C SER A 99 -4.09 21.97 27.46
N ASP A 100 -4.13 21.09 26.45
CA ASP A 100 -5.21 21.02 25.47
C ASP A 100 -5.53 19.57 25.06
N PRO A 101 -6.34 18.84 25.86
CA PRO A 101 -6.59 17.42 25.66
C PRO A 101 -7.69 17.09 24.64
N PHE A 102 -8.42 18.10 24.13
CA PHE A 102 -9.67 17.87 23.40
C PHE A 102 -9.50 17.99 21.89
N GLY A 103 -10.26 17.17 21.16
CA GLY A 103 -10.37 17.28 19.71
C GLY A 103 -10.90 18.65 19.28
N LYS A 104 -10.35 19.16 18.19
CA LYS A 104 -10.65 20.48 17.63
C LYS A 104 -11.64 20.38 16.49
N GLN A 105 -12.79 21.04 16.63
CA GLN A 105 -13.85 21.00 15.63
C GLN A 105 -13.43 21.72 14.34
N GLU A 106 -12.59 22.75 14.46
CA GLU A 106 -12.03 23.49 13.34
C GLU A 106 -11.24 22.60 12.37
N PHE A 107 -10.60 21.51 12.84
CA PHE A 107 -9.84 20.61 11.96
C PHE A 107 -10.70 19.66 11.14
N ILE A 108 -12.02 19.60 11.35
CA ILE A 108 -12.92 18.76 10.55
C ILE A 108 -12.86 19.15 9.08
N GLU A 109 -12.68 20.43 8.76
CA GLU A 109 -12.60 20.91 7.37
C GLU A 109 -11.37 20.38 6.61
N HIS A 110 -10.33 19.93 7.32
CA HIS A 110 -9.14 19.35 6.72
C HIS A 110 -9.35 17.89 6.27
N ILE A 111 -10.37 17.20 6.80
CA ILE A 111 -10.64 15.79 6.48
C ILE A 111 -11.13 15.68 5.03
N GLY A 112 -10.27 15.09 4.17
CA GLY A 112 -10.57 14.93 2.75
C GLY A 112 -10.64 16.26 1.98
N SER A 113 -9.94 17.30 2.46
CA SER A 113 -9.89 18.62 1.84
C SER A 113 -9.24 18.60 0.45
N GLU A 114 -9.64 19.52 -0.43
CA GLU A 114 -9.07 19.63 -1.79
C GLU A 114 -7.53 19.77 -1.81
N PRO A 115 -6.88 20.54 -0.92
CA PRO A 115 -5.42 20.61 -0.88
C PRO A 115 -4.76 19.26 -0.59
N HIS A 116 -5.31 18.47 0.35
CA HIS A 116 -4.77 17.14 0.66
C HIS A 116 -4.96 16.18 -0.51
N ARG A 117 -6.11 16.25 -1.17
CA ARG A 117 -6.40 15.46 -2.38
C ARG A 117 -5.49 15.83 -3.54
N ALA A 118 -5.15 17.11 -3.70
CA ALA A 118 -4.19 17.54 -4.71
C ALA A 118 -2.79 16.93 -4.47
N VAL A 119 -2.36 16.82 -3.21
CA VAL A 119 -1.13 16.12 -2.83
C VAL A 119 -1.25 14.62 -3.10
N ALA A 120 -2.37 13.99 -2.76
CA ALA A 120 -2.60 12.57 -3.04
C ALA A 120 -2.59 12.27 -4.55
N ARG A 121 -3.28 13.07 -5.37
CA ARG A 121 -3.24 12.98 -6.85
C ARG A 121 -1.83 13.13 -7.41
N GLN A 122 -1.02 14.03 -6.82
CA GLN A 122 0.38 14.17 -7.17
C GLN A 122 1.17 12.90 -6.82
N ALA A 123 1.02 12.37 -5.61
CA ALA A 123 1.67 11.14 -5.18
C ALA A 123 1.25 9.94 -6.05
N VAL A 124 -0.01 9.89 -6.48
CA VAL A 124 -0.49 8.87 -7.43
C VAL A 124 0.31 8.94 -8.72
N ARG A 125 0.30 10.07 -9.45
CA ARG A 125 0.98 10.15 -10.76
C ARG A 125 2.50 9.94 -10.68
N GLU A 126 3.12 10.34 -9.57
CA GLU A 126 4.57 10.19 -9.35
C GLU A 126 4.97 8.79 -8.87
N SER A 127 4.04 8.01 -8.31
CA SER A 127 4.31 6.62 -7.90
C SER A 127 4.22 5.60 -9.04
N LEU A 128 3.51 5.93 -10.13
CA LEU A 128 3.33 5.03 -11.27
C LEU A 128 4.66 4.73 -11.97
N VAL A 129 4.95 3.44 -12.16
CA VAL A 129 6.15 2.97 -12.85
C VAL A 129 5.78 2.49 -14.23
N LEU A 130 6.30 3.17 -15.26
CA LEU A 130 6.15 2.73 -16.65
C LEU A 130 7.14 1.58 -16.92
N LEU A 131 6.62 0.36 -17.03
CA LEU A 131 7.44 -0.84 -17.25
C LEU A 131 7.66 -1.12 -18.74
N LYS A 132 6.70 -0.72 -19.57
CA LYS A 132 6.74 -0.89 -21.02
C LYS A 132 5.96 0.24 -21.69
N SER A 133 6.46 0.76 -22.79
CA SER A 133 5.72 1.65 -23.68
C SER A 133 6.20 1.52 -25.12
N GLU A 134 5.34 1.03 -25.99
CA GLU A 134 5.62 0.75 -27.39
C GLU A 134 4.47 1.25 -28.29
N ASN A 135 4.74 1.34 -29.60
CA ASN A 135 3.73 1.56 -30.65
C ASN A 135 2.93 2.89 -30.54
N ASP A 136 3.52 3.97 -29.99
CA ASP A 136 2.84 5.27 -29.74
C ASP A 136 1.49 5.08 -28.99
N THR A 137 1.45 4.09 -28.10
CA THR A 137 0.22 3.75 -27.39
C THR A 137 -0.05 4.76 -26.28
N LEU A 138 0.99 5.23 -25.60
CA LEU A 138 0.96 6.35 -24.68
C LEU A 138 1.77 7.54 -25.23
N PRO A 139 1.44 8.79 -24.83
CA PRO A 139 0.26 9.15 -24.04
C PRO A 139 -1.04 9.02 -24.83
N LEU A 140 -2.15 8.81 -24.13
CA LEU A 140 -3.49 8.85 -24.70
C LEU A 140 -3.83 10.27 -25.16
N LYS A 141 -4.52 10.36 -26.29
CA LYS A 141 -4.95 11.63 -26.88
C LYS A 141 -6.46 11.81 -26.67
N ARG A 142 -6.91 13.05 -26.50
CA ARG A 142 -8.33 13.38 -26.27
C ARG A 142 -9.27 12.82 -27.35
N ASP A 143 -8.80 12.76 -28.59
CA ASP A 143 -9.56 12.23 -29.72
C ASP A 143 -9.42 10.71 -29.89
N ASP A 144 -8.63 9.99 -29.10
CA ASP A 144 -8.54 8.54 -29.20
C ASP A 144 -9.90 7.88 -28.94
N ARG A 145 -10.15 6.74 -29.60
CA ARG A 145 -11.27 5.85 -29.27
C ARG A 145 -10.78 4.85 -28.24
N ILE A 146 -11.14 5.09 -26.99
CA ILE A 146 -10.61 4.38 -25.82
C ILE A 146 -11.71 3.49 -25.25
N ALA A 147 -11.42 2.22 -24.99
CA ALA A 147 -12.23 1.42 -24.08
C ALA A 147 -11.49 1.27 -22.75
N VAL A 148 -12.23 1.28 -21.65
CA VAL A 148 -11.71 0.98 -20.31
C VAL A 148 -12.30 -0.34 -19.87
N VAL A 149 -11.44 -1.28 -19.50
CA VAL A 149 -11.74 -2.70 -19.25
C VAL A 149 -11.26 -3.08 -17.85
N GLY A 150 -11.96 -4.00 -17.20
CA GLY A 150 -11.61 -4.53 -15.89
C GLY A 150 -12.32 -3.80 -14.74
N GLU A 151 -12.67 -4.57 -13.71
CA GLU A 151 -13.47 -4.11 -12.58
C GLU A 151 -12.73 -3.08 -11.71
N HIS A 152 -11.39 -3.11 -11.67
CA HIS A 152 -10.58 -2.14 -10.94
C HIS A 152 -10.71 -0.72 -11.49
N ALA A 153 -11.11 -0.56 -12.76
CA ALA A 153 -11.20 0.75 -13.39
C ALA A 153 -12.24 1.67 -12.74
N ASP A 154 -13.35 1.13 -12.25
CA ASP A 154 -14.46 1.89 -11.63
C ASP A 154 -14.71 1.51 -10.18
N ASN A 155 -13.64 1.14 -9.45
CA ASN A 155 -13.76 0.65 -8.08
C ASN A 155 -12.67 1.18 -7.14
N SER A 156 -12.98 2.23 -6.36
CA SER A 156 -12.04 2.87 -5.45
C SER A 156 -11.57 1.96 -4.31
N GLY A 157 -12.38 1.00 -3.88
CA GLY A 157 -11.98 0.01 -2.88
C GLY A 157 -10.82 -0.87 -3.38
N LEU A 158 -10.96 -1.39 -4.61
CA LEU A 158 -9.92 -2.18 -5.26
C LEU A 158 -8.64 -1.36 -5.55
N LEU A 159 -8.77 -0.07 -5.85
CA LEU A 159 -7.62 0.84 -6.03
C LEU A 159 -6.87 1.12 -4.72
N SER A 160 -7.52 0.99 -3.56
CA SER A 160 -6.95 1.41 -2.28
C SER A 160 -6.35 0.27 -1.46
N GLY A 161 -6.78 -0.98 -1.70
CA GLY A 161 -6.27 -2.15 -1.00
C GLY A 161 -6.66 -2.20 0.49
N GLY A 162 -5.85 -2.92 1.28
CA GLY A 162 -6.05 -3.05 2.73
C GLY A 162 -5.94 -1.71 3.48
N TRP A 163 -6.34 -1.71 4.74
CA TRP A 163 -6.31 -0.53 5.62
C TRP A 163 -7.11 0.69 5.12
N THR A 164 -8.01 0.49 4.16
CA THR A 164 -8.90 1.55 3.65
C THR A 164 -10.34 1.27 4.05
N ILE A 165 -10.92 2.15 4.88
CA ILE A 165 -12.24 2.03 5.52
C ILE A 165 -12.36 0.84 6.50
N ARG A 166 -11.90 -0.35 6.10
CA ARG A 166 -11.85 -1.58 6.91
C ARG A 166 -10.42 -2.12 6.92
N TRP A 167 -10.15 -3.02 7.87
CA TRP A 167 -8.86 -3.68 8.03
C TRP A 167 -8.38 -4.36 6.73
N GLN A 168 -9.18 -5.29 6.20
CA GLN A 168 -8.88 -5.98 4.93
C GLN A 168 -9.25 -5.16 3.69
N GLY A 169 -9.57 -3.87 3.85
CA GLY A 169 -10.08 -3.03 2.78
C GLY A 169 -11.56 -3.28 2.46
N VAL A 170 -12.04 -2.63 1.40
CA VAL A 170 -13.41 -2.71 0.90
C VAL A 170 -13.38 -3.02 -0.59
N LYS A 171 -14.44 -3.67 -1.11
CA LYS A 171 -14.54 -4.03 -2.54
C LYS A 171 -15.53 -3.15 -3.29
N GLU A 172 -16.06 -2.14 -2.62
CA GLU A 172 -17.03 -1.19 -3.12
C GLU A 172 -16.43 0.21 -3.19
N ASN A 173 -17.07 1.07 -3.99
CA ASN A 173 -16.76 2.49 -4.02
C ASN A 173 -17.09 3.15 -2.67
N TYR A 174 -16.18 3.98 -2.16
CA TYR A 174 -16.39 4.75 -0.93
C TYR A 174 -16.48 6.26 -1.21
N ARG A 175 -17.16 6.96 -0.30
CA ARG A 175 -17.51 8.38 -0.50
C ARG A 175 -16.26 9.25 -0.63
N GLY A 176 -16.29 10.13 -1.64
CA GLY A 176 -15.25 11.11 -1.90
C GLY A 176 -14.06 10.58 -2.68
N ALA A 177 -14.03 9.30 -3.07
CA ALA A 177 -13.00 8.79 -3.97
C ALA A 177 -13.34 9.06 -5.44
N THR A 178 -12.31 9.21 -6.26
CA THR A 178 -12.37 9.25 -7.73
C THR A 178 -11.79 7.95 -8.28
N THR A 179 -12.57 7.22 -9.08
CA THR A 179 -12.08 6.00 -9.76
C THR A 179 -11.22 6.36 -10.97
N ILE A 180 -10.61 5.38 -11.65
CA ILE A 180 -9.82 5.63 -12.87
C ILE A 180 -10.74 5.95 -14.07
N LEU A 181 -11.91 5.30 -14.15
CA LEU A 181 -12.83 5.43 -15.27
C LEU A 181 -13.37 6.85 -15.44
N GLN A 182 -13.77 7.50 -14.35
CA GLN A 182 -14.38 8.82 -14.34
C GLN A 182 -13.50 9.92 -15.00
N PRO A 183 -12.23 10.10 -14.60
CA PRO A 183 -11.36 11.10 -15.21
C PRO A 183 -10.95 10.74 -16.64
N ILE A 184 -10.81 9.45 -17.00
CA ILE A 184 -10.59 9.06 -18.41
C ILE A 184 -11.79 9.47 -19.27
N LYS A 185 -13.02 9.19 -18.82
CA LYS A 185 -14.26 9.63 -19.50
C LYS A 185 -14.34 11.15 -19.65
N SER A 186 -13.84 11.89 -18.66
CA SER A 186 -13.83 13.37 -18.69
C SER A 186 -12.76 13.94 -19.62
N ALA A 187 -11.61 13.27 -19.73
CA ALA A 187 -10.48 13.71 -20.55
C ALA A 187 -10.67 13.39 -22.04
N GLY A 188 -11.21 12.20 -22.36
CA GLY A 188 -11.40 11.71 -23.73
C GLY A 188 -12.78 12.06 -24.31
N ARG A 189 -12.86 12.22 -25.64
CA ARG A 189 -14.13 12.47 -26.35
C ARG A 189 -14.90 11.20 -26.68
N ARG A 190 -14.21 10.05 -26.80
CA ARG A 190 -14.77 8.78 -27.27
C ARG A 190 -14.32 7.63 -26.37
N VAL A 191 -14.92 7.58 -25.18
CA VAL A 191 -14.60 6.59 -24.14
C VAL A 191 -15.75 5.61 -23.95
N TYR A 192 -15.43 4.33 -24.00
CA TYR A 192 -16.37 3.22 -23.78
C TYR A 192 -15.99 2.49 -22.48
N SER A 193 -16.98 1.97 -21.76
CA SER A 193 -16.75 1.06 -20.63
C SER A 193 -17.02 -0.37 -21.08
N ALA A 194 -16.15 -1.30 -20.73
CA ALA A 194 -16.28 -2.72 -21.04
C ALA A 194 -15.66 -3.55 -19.90
N GLU A 195 -16.27 -3.49 -18.72
CA GLU A 195 -15.80 -4.15 -17.51
C GLU A 195 -15.39 -5.61 -17.76
N ASN A 196 -16.22 -6.36 -18.48
CA ASN A 196 -16.03 -7.79 -18.75
C ASN A 196 -15.12 -8.12 -19.97
N GLY A 197 -14.25 -7.21 -20.39
CA GLY A 197 -13.30 -7.47 -21.47
C GLY A 197 -13.68 -6.93 -22.85
N CYS A 198 -12.76 -7.09 -23.81
CA CYS A 198 -13.01 -6.69 -25.19
C CYS A 198 -13.93 -7.65 -25.94
N TYR A 199 -14.70 -7.11 -26.90
CA TYR A 199 -15.59 -7.89 -27.76
C TYR A 199 -15.36 -7.59 -29.25
N LYS A 200 -15.71 -8.55 -30.10
CA LYS A 200 -15.58 -8.43 -31.56
C LYS A 200 -16.41 -7.24 -32.07
N GLY A 201 -15.80 -6.38 -32.89
CA GLY A 201 -16.45 -5.17 -33.42
C GLY A 201 -16.42 -3.96 -32.47
N MET A 202 -15.77 -4.06 -31.30
CA MET A 202 -15.60 -2.92 -30.40
C MET A 202 -15.00 -1.70 -31.14
N PRO A 203 -15.63 -0.50 -31.09
CA PRO A 203 -15.16 0.69 -31.82
C PRO A 203 -13.81 1.25 -31.35
N ALA A 204 -13.43 0.97 -30.11
CA ALA A 204 -12.17 1.42 -29.53
C ALA A 204 -10.96 0.84 -30.27
N LYS A 205 -9.90 1.65 -30.40
CA LYS A 205 -8.60 1.22 -30.94
C LYS A 205 -7.58 1.00 -29.83
N LYS A 206 -7.57 1.89 -28.84
CA LYS A 206 -6.77 1.77 -27.61
C LYS A 206 -7.66 1.25 -26.49
N VAL A 207 -7.12 0.39 -25.64
CA VAL A 207 -7.83 -0.17 -24.49
C VAL A 207 -6.96 0.01 -23.25
N VAL A 208 -7.54 0.61 -22.22
CA VAL A 208 -6.95 0.67 -20.88
C VAL A 208 -7.53 -0.48 -20.08
N VAL A 209 -6.74 -1.52 -19.83
CA VAL A 209 -7.11 -2.70 -19.05
C VAL A 209 -6.61 -2.49 -17.62
N VAL A 210 -7.52 -2.27 -16.67
CA VAL A 210 -7.19 -2.07 -15.26
C VAL A 210 -7.50 -3.36 -14.52
N VAL A 211 -6.47 -4.04 -14.03
CA VAL A 211 -6.54 -5.36 -13.40
C VAL A 211 -5.62 -5.42 -12.19
N GLY A 212 -5.79 -6.40 -11.31
CA GLY A 212 -4.99 -6.42 -10.10
C GLY A 212 -5.40 -7.37 -9.01
N GLU A 213 -4.71 -7.25 -7.89
CA GLU A 213 -5.00 -7.99 -6.67
C GLU A 213 -6.31 -7.50 -6.01
N GLN A 214 -6.88 -8.34 -5.15
CA GLN A 214 -7.95 -7.94 -4.24
C GLN A 214 -7.34 -7.25 -3.01
N PRO A 215 -8.09 -6.40 -2.29
CA PRO A 215 -7.65 -5.85 -1.02
C PRO A 215 -7.31 -6.94 0.01
N TYR A 216 -6.19 -6.74 0.71
CA TYR A 216 -5.73 -7.58 1.82
C TYR A 216 -4.87 -6.75 2.78
N ALA A 217 -4.75 -7.20 4.02
CA ALA A 217 -3.84 -6.62 5.02
C ALA A 217 -3.17 -7.71 5.86
N GLU A 218 -1.90 -7.48 6.22
CA GLU A 218 -1.09 -8.37 7.07
C GLU A 218 -1.01 -9.80 6.51
N GLY A 219 -1.09 -10.83 7.35
CA GLY A 219 -0.95 -12.23 6.95
C GLY A 219 -2.04 -12.75 6.01
N PHE A 220 -3.14 -12.01 5.80
CA PHE A 220 -4.12 -12.36 4.76
C PHE A 220 -3.60 -12.10 3.34
N GLY A 221 -2.54 -11.30 3.20
CA GLY A 221 -1.82 -11.10 1.95
C GLY A 221 -0.73 -12.14 1.68
N ASP A 222 -0.38 -12.97 2.66
CA ASP A 222 0.64 -14.00 2.49
C ASP A 222 0.17 -15.02 1.46
N SER A 223 0.96 -15.18 0.39
CA SER A 223 0.57 -16.01 -0.75
C SER A 223 1.78 -16.45 -1.56
N ASP A 224 1.70 -17.67 -2.11
CA ASP A 224 2.58 -18.16 -3.17
C ASP A 224 2.04 -17.85 -4.59
N GLN A 225 0.85 -17.26 -4.67
CA GLN A 225 0.18 -16.90 -5.92
C GLN A 225 0.49 -15.45 -6.31
N LEU A 226 1.71 -15.21 -6.77
CA LEU A 226 2.16 -13.89 -7.22
C LEU A 226 1.78 -13.58 -8.67
N TYR A 227 0.58 -13.95 -9.13
CA TYR A 227 0.15 -13.79 -10.51
C TYR A 227 -1.28 -13.26 -10.60
N LEU A 228 -1.62 -12.66 -11.75
CA LEU A 228 -2.99 -12.23 -12.04
C LEU A 228 -3.94 -13.43 -12.16
N SER A 229 -5.22 -13.20 -11.85
CA SER A 229 -6.28 -14.19 -12.08
C SER A 229 -6.40 -14.54 -13.57
N ASP A 230 -6.84 -15.74 -13.90
CA ASP A 230 -7.03 -16.15 -15.30
C ASP A 230 -7.98 -15.22 -16.06
N GLN A 231 -8.96 -14.65 -15.36
CA GLN A 231 -9.89 -13.67 -15.92
C GLN A 231 -9.18 -12.38 -16.33
N HIS A 232 -8.28 -11.86 -15.49
CA HIS A 232 -7.49 -10.67 -15.78
C HIS A 232 -6.48 -10.91 -16.90
N LYS A 233 -5.85 -12.08 -16.92
CA LYS A 233 -4.99 -12.51 -18.04
C LYS A 233 -5.77 -12.55 -19.35
N ALA A 234 -6.99 -13.08 -19.32
CA ALA A 234 -7.87 -13.12 -20.48
C ALA A 234 -8.25 -11.71 -20.98
N TYR A 235 -8.53 -10.74 -20.09
CA TYR A 235 -8.79 -9.37 -20.52
C TYR A 235 -7.65 -8.77 -21.35
N ILE A 236 -6.40 -8.94 -20.91
CA ILE A 236 -5.23 -8.44 -21.62
C ILE A 236 -5.05 -9.17 -22.95
N ARG A 237 -4.99 -10.51 -22.91
CA ARG A 237 -4.75 -11.36 -24.07
C ARG A 237 -5.82 -11.20 -25.14
N ASP A 238 -7.09 -11.21 -24.76
CA ASP A 238 -8.21 -11.23 -25.71
C ASP A 238 -8.41 -9.84 -26.35
N CYS A 239 -8.17 -8.76 -25.59
CA CYS A 239 -8.09 -7.42 -26.18
C CYS A 239 -6.95 -7.34 -27.22
N LYS A 240 -5.77 -7.88 -26.91
CA LYS A 240 -4.64 -7.91 -27.85
C LYS A 240 -4.96 -8.74 -29.11
N ALA A 241 -5.58 -9.91 -28.95
CA ALA A 241 -5.98 -10.80 -30.04
C ALA A 241 -7.00 -10.15 -31.01
N LEU A 242 -7.80 -9.19 -30.52
CA LEU A 242 -8.71 -8.38 -31.33
C LEU A 242 -8.02 -7.19 -32.03
N GLY A 243 -6.69 -7.12 -32.00
CA GLY A 243 -5.89 -6.09 -32.66
C GLY A 243 -5.97 -4.72 -31.97
N LYS A 244 -6.29 -4.69 -30.67
CA LYS A 244 -6.30 -3.45 -29.89
C LYS A 244 -4.87 -3.08 -29.46
N GLN A 245 -4.63 -1.78 -29.31
CA GLN A 245 -3.45 -1.29 -28.59
C GLN A 245 -3.76 -1.34 -27.09
N VAL A 246 -3.06 -2.19 -26.34
CA VAL A 246 -3.39 -2.51 -24.95
C VAL A 246 -2.47 -1.74 -24.00
N VAL A 247 -3.05 -0.90 -23.16
CA VAL A 247 -2.41 -0.28 -22.00
C VAL A 247 -2.88 -1.03 -20.76
N THR A 248 -2.00 -1.78 -20.14
CA THR A 248 -2.31 -2.48 -18.88
C THR A 248 -1.92 -1.60 -17.70
N VAL A 249 -2.86 -1.37 -16.80
CA VAL A 249 -2.67 -0.71 -15.51
C VAL A 249 -2.84 -1.77 -14.43
N LEU A 250 -1.72 -2.16 -13.81
CA LEU A 250 -1.70 -3.17 -12.75
C LEU A 250 -1.87 -2.51 -11.37
N ILE A 251 -2.90 -2.92 -10.65
CA ILE A 251 -3.16 -2.56 -9.26
C ILE A 251 -2.67 -3.70 -8.36
N SER A 252 -1.61 -3.48 -7.59
CA SER A 252 -1.03 -4.53 -6.75
C SER A 252 -0.32 -3.95 -5.53
N GLY A 253 -0.31 -4.69 -4.42
CA GLY A 253 0.44 -4.29 -3.22
C GLY A 253 1.94 -4.64 -3.31
N ARG A 254 2.36 -5.32 -4.39
CA ARG A 254 3.68 -5.91 -4.58
C ARG A 254 3.98 -6.17 -6.06
N ALA A 255 5.23 -6.54 -6.37
CA ALA A 255 5.60 -7.04 -7.68
C ALA A 255 4.97 -8.43 -7.93
N LEU A 256 4.45 -8.64 -9.14
CA LEU A 256 3.85 -9.90 -9.58
C LEU A 256 4.66 -10.51 -10.74
N LEU A 257 4.43 -11.79 -11.00
CA LEU A 257 4.89 -12.49 -12.20
C LEU A 257 4.04 -12.03 -13.39
N ILE A 258 4.59 -11.17 -14.23
CA ILE A 258 3.86 -10.47 -15.32
C ILE A 258 4.44 -10.69 -16.72
N GLU A 259 5.36 -11.63 -16.89
CA GLU A 259 6.12 -11.78 -18.14
C GLU A 259 5.22 -12.09 -19.34
N ASP A 260 4.14 -12.85 -19.16
CA ASP A 260 3.18 -13.15 -20.23
C ASP A 260 2.32 -11.93 -20.58
N GLU A 261 1.84 -11.23 -19.55
CA GLU A 261 0.99 -10.05 -19.71
C GLU A 261 1.75 -8.88 -20.37
N LEU A 262 3.06 -8.76 -20.14
CA LEU A 262 3.93 -7.82 -20.86
C LEU A 262 3.99 -8.09 -22.36
N LYS A 263 3.96 -9.36 -22.80
CA LYS A 263 3.95 -9.71 -24.23
C LYS A 263 2.65 -9.29 -24.91
N HIS A 264 1.55 -9.30 -24.16
CA HIS A 264 0.22 -8.93 -24.65
C HIS A 264 -0.13 -7.45 -24.45
N SER A 265 0.74 -6.67 -23.83
CA SER A 265 0.56 -5.24 -23.58
C SER A 265 1.45 -4.40 -24.50
N ASP A 266 0.94 -3.31 -25.06
CA ASP A 266 1.75 -2.31 -25.77
C ASP A 266 2.33 -1.29 -24.79
N ALA A 267 1.63 -1.00 -23.70
CA ALA A 267 2.17 -0.31 -22.55
C ALA A 267 1.76 -1.02 -21.25
N PHE A 268 2.64 -1.04 -20.24
CA PHE A 268 2.38 -1.68 -18.97
C PHE A 268 2.82 -0.76 -17.83
N ILE A 269 1.91 -0.49 -16.90
CA ILE A 269 2.11 0.43 -15.78
C ILE A 269 1.87 -0.35 -14.49
N ALA A 270 2.86 -0.34 -13.59
CA ALA A 270 2.64 -0.72 -12.20
C ALA A 270 2.11 0.50 -11.45
N ALA A 271 0.84 0.43 -11.04
CA ALA A 271 0.14 1.53 -10.37
C ALA A 271 0.03 1.37 -8.85
N TRP A 272 0.53 0.25 -8.32
CA TRP A 272 0.53 -0.07 -6.90
C TRP A 272 -0.90 -0.05 -6.33
N LEU A 273 -1.11 0.58 -5.18
CA LEU A 273 -2.41 0.86 -4.59
C LEU A 273 -2.61 2.39 -4.57
N PRO A 274 -3.11 3.00 -5.67
CA PRO A 274 -3.13 4.47 -5.83
C PRO A 274 -4.16 5.18 -4.91
N GLY A 275 -5.00 4.44 -4.18
CA GLY A 275 -5.90 5.05 -3.21
C GLY A 275 -7.07 5.80 -3.85
N SER A 276 -7.40 6.97 -3.29
CA SER A 276 -8.66 7.68 -3.58
C SER A 276 -8.63 8.60 -4.80
N GLU A 277 -7.47 8.92 -5.35
CA GLU A 277 -7.29 9.95 -6.39
C GLU A 277 -6.93 9.31 -7.75
N GLY A 278 -7.88 8.56 -8.33
CA GLY A 278 -7.72 7.90 -9.63
C GLY A 278 -7.51 8.86 -10.82
N ASP A 279 -7.74 10.16 -10.62
CA ASP A 279 -7.37 11.23 -11.53
C ASP A 279 -5.85 11.40 -11.69
N GLY A 280 -5.05 11.00 -10.71
CA GLY A 280 -3.59 10.91 -10.86
C GLY A 280 -3.18 9.88 -11.92
N VAL A 281 -3.90 8.76 -12.01
CA VAL A 281 -3.69 7.76 -13.07
C VAL A 281 -4.07 8.33 -14.44
N ALA A 282 -5.19 9.05 -14.52
CA ALA A 282 -5.58 9.71 -15.77
C ALA A 282 -4.58 10.82 -16.18
N ASP A 283 -4.03 11.57 -15.23
CA ASP A 283 -2.99 12.58 -15.51
C ASP A 283 -1.77 11.96 -16.18
N PHE A 284 -1.34 10.80 -15.67
CA PHE A 284 -0.28 10.02 -16.27
C PHE A 284 -0.67 9.51 -17.67
N LEU A 285 -1.81 8.85 -17.80
CA LEU A 285 -2.20 8.24 -19.08
C LEU A 285 -2.31 9.27 -20.22
N PHE A 286 -2.73 10.50 -19.93
CA PHE A 286 -2.88 11.57 -20.91
C PHE A 286 -1.69 12.55 -20.96
N ALA A 287 -0.59 12.29 -20.23
CA ALA A 287 0.53 13.21 -20.06
C ALA A 287 0.06 14.65 -19.73
N ARG A 288 -0.88 14.78 -18.78
CA ARG A 288 -1.54 16.05 -18.49
C ARG A 288 -0.51 17.13 -18.14
N LYS A 289 -0.65 18.30 -18.78
CA LYS A 289 0.31 19.42 -18.66
C LYS A 289 1.76 19.02 -19.00
N GLY A 290 1.95 18.02 -19.88
CA GLY A 290 3.27 17.55 -20.26
C GLY A 290 3.99 16.75 -19.18
N PHE A 291 3.24 16.18 -18.21
CA PHE A 291 3.81 15.27 -17.23
C PHE A 291 4.58 14.15 -17.92
N LYS A 292 5.74 13.79 -17.37
CA LYS A 292 6.56 12.67 -17.82
C LYS A 292 6.64 11.61 -16.73
N PRO A 293 6.76 10.32 -17.08
CA PRO A 293 6.98 9.26 -16.09
C PRO A 293 8.23 9.53 -15.25
N VAL A 294 8.10 9.43 -13.93
CA VAL A 294 9.21 9.61 -12.98
C VAL A 294 9.35 8.44 -11.99
N GLY A 295 8.29 7.64 -11.83
CA GLY A 295 8.27 6.55 -10.87
C GLY A 295 9.29 5.47 -11.22
N LYS A 296 10.02 5.01 -10.21
CA LYS A 296 10.98 3.91 -10.29
C LYS A 296 10.53 2.78 -9.38
N SER A 297 10.67 1.55 -9.86
CA SER A 297 10.27 0.38 -9.09
C SER A 297 11.10 0.27 -7.81
N PRO A 298 10.47 0.29 -6.62
CA PRO A 298 11.18 0.08 -5.36
C PRO A 298 11.47 -1.40 -5.09
N TYR A 299 11.12 -2.29 -6.01
CA TYR A 299 11.37 -3.72 -5.93
C TYR A 299 12.01 -4.23 -7.23
N SER A 300 12.89 -5.22 -7.10
CA SER A 300 13.25 -6.09 -8.23
C SER A 300 12.05 -6.98 -8.57
N TRP A 301 11.75 -7.10 -9.86
CA TRP A 301 10.62 -7.90 -10.34
C TRP A 301 11.05 -9.35 -10.63
N PRO A 302 10.39 -10.35 -10.04
CA PRO A 302 10.70 -11.76 -10.28
C PRO A 302 10.24 -12.21 -11.67
N LYS A 303 10.95 -13.19 -12.25
CA LYS A 303 10.50 -13.92 -13.46
C LYS A 303 9.68 -15.14 -13.09
N GLN A 304 9.99 -15.74 -11.95
CA GLN A 304 9.30 -16.91 -11.40
C GLN A 304 9.23 -16.82 -9.88
N TYR A 305 8.31 -17.56 -9.28
CA TYR A 305 8.12 -17.56 -7.82
C TYR A 305 9.40 -17.92 -7.05
N GLY A 306 10.19 -18.88 -7.57
CA GLY A 306 11.44 -19.33 -6.97
C GLY A 306 12.54 -18.27 -6.89
N ASP A 307 12.37 -17.10 -7.52
CA ASP A 307 13.31 -15.98 -7.42
C ASP A 307 13.17 -15.21 -6.10
N VAL A 308 12.09 -15.42 -5.33
CA VAL A 308 11.82 -14.71 -4.07
C VAL A 308 12.47 -15.45 -2.88
N PRO A 309 13.20 -14.77 -1.97
CA PRO A 309 13.42 -13.33 -1.90
C PRO A 309 14.44 -12.83 -2.95
N LEU A 310 14.05 -11.76 -3.66
CA LEU A 310 14.85 -11.19 -4.74
C LEU A 310 15.57 -9.92 -4.27
N ALA A 311 16.91 -9.94 -4.30
CA ALA A 311 17.73 -8.80 -3.92
C ALA A 311 17.61 -7.61 -4.90
N ALA A 312 17.94 -6.41 -4.43
CA ALA A 312 17.88 -5.19 -5.24
C ALA A 312 18.84 -5.22 -6.44
N ASP A 313 20.01 -5.84 -6.28
CA ASP A 313 21.07 -5.98 -7.27
C ASP A 313 21.01 -7.29 -8.07
N ALA A 314 19.93 -8.09 -7.92
CA ALA A 314 19.79 -9.36 -8.59
C ALA A 314 19.80 -9.23 -10.12
N GLU A 315 20.84 -9.78 -10.77
CA GLU A 315 21.01 -9.67 -12.22
C GLU A 315 19.91 -10.37 -13.02
N HIS A 316 19.32 -11.44 -12.47
CA HIS A 316 18.30 -12.24 -13.13
C HIS A 316 16.88 -11.65 -13.05
N ALA A 317 16.69 -10.52 -12.35
CA ALA A 317 15.40 -9.84 -12.25
C ALA A 317 14.83 -9.48 -13.62
N LEU A 318 13.50 -9.57 -13.77
CA LEU A 318 12.78 -9.12 -14.97
C LEU A 318 12.96 -7.61 -15.15
N PHE A 319 12.75 -6.87 -14.07
CA PHE A 319 13.09 -5.46 -13.94
C PHE A 319 13.89 -5.28 -12.65
N LYS A 320 15.03 -4.59 -12.73
CA LYS A 320 15.88 -4.35 -11.57
C LYS A 320 15.25 -3.29 -10.65
N PHE A 321 15.67 -3.28 -9.38
CA PHE A 321 15.40 -2.16 -8.49
C PHE A 321 15.77 -0.83 -9.18
N GLY A 322 14.90 0.17 -9.05
CA GLY A 322 15.08 1.47 -9.69
C GLY A 322 14.69 1.51 -11.18
N TYR A 323 14.18 0.42 -11.77
CA TYR A 323 13.72 0.43 -13.16
C TYR A 323 12.42 1.24 -13.33
N GLY A 324 12.30 1.94 -14.45
CA GLY A 324 11.09 2.65 -14.89
C GLY A 324 11.44 3.55 -16.06
N LEU A 325 10.69 3.47 -17.15
CA LEU A 325 10.87 4.35 -18.31
C LEU A 325 10.54 5.79 -17.91
N GLU A 326 11.25 6.76 -18.48
CA GLU A 326 11.12 8.20 -18.18
C GLU A 326 10.41 8.98 -19.31
N ASP A 327 10.13 8.30 -20.42
CA ASP A 327 9.43 8.81 -21.58
C ASP A 327 8.36 7.79 -22.01
N TYR A 328 7.27 8.30 -22.59
CA TYR A 328 6.16 7.51 -23.13
C TYR A 328 6.48 6.88 -24.47
#